data_AF-A0A7S2X4J2-F1
#
_entry.id   AF-A0A7S2X4J2-F1
#
_cell.length_a   1.000
_cell.length_b   1.000
_cell.length_c   1.000
_cell.angle_alpha   90.00
_cell.angle_beta   90.00
_cell.angle_gamma   90.00
#
_symmetry.space_group_name_H-M   'P 1'
#
loop_
_entity.id
_entity.type
_entity.pdbx_description
1 polymer ?
#
loop_
_entity_poly.entity_id
_entity_poly.type
_entity_poly.pdbx_seq_one_letter_code
_entity_poly.pdbx_strand_id
1 'polypeptide(L)'
;AANARWGSLYDALYGFDVISEEGGATRARQYNKVRGKKVEEWAENLLSEIFPLQSGTYSQVTKFAVANNSLSCTLESGSATGLKDDAAFVGYNMKGDALSEVVLRNNGLHMIIQIDSSD
;
A
#
# COMPACT_ATOMS: atom_id res chain seq x y z
N ALA A 1 -11.49 -21.19 -3.13
CA ALA A 1 -10.79 -21.44 -1.86
C ALA A 1 -9.28 -21.69 -2.03
N ALA A 2 -8.82 -22.51 -3.00
CA ALA A 2 -7.40 -22.85 -3.14
C ALA A 2 -6.44 -21.64 -3.31
N ASN A 3 -6.87 -20.57 -4.00
CA ASN A 3 -6.05 -19.36 -4.24
C ASN A 3 -6.40 -18.17 -3.33
N ALA A 4 -7.26 -18.36 -2.32
CA ALA A 4 -7.71 -17.25 -1.45
C ALA A 4 -6.70 -16.87 -0.35
N ARG A 5 -5.51 -17.50 -0.33
CA ARG A 5 -4.43 -17.17 0.61
C ARG A 5 -3.88 -15.77 0.38
N TRP A 6 -3.96 -15.28 -0.86
CA TRP A 6 -3.62 -13.92 -1.26
C TRP A 6 -4.81 -13.32 -2.00
N GLY A 7 -5.18 -12.09 -1.66
CA GLY A 7 -6.27 -11.37 -2.29
C GLY A 7 -5.93 -9.89 -2.41
N SER A 8 -6.36 -9.26 -3.49
CA SER A 8 -6.20 -7.82 -3.68
C SER A 8 -7.13 -7.07 -2.73
N LEU A 9 -6.53 -6.27 -1.84
CA LEU A 9 -7.28 -5.37 -0.97
C LEU A 9 -8.03 -4.32 -1.78
N TYR A 10 -7.42 -3.81 -2.86
CA TYR A 10 -8.04 -2.82 -3.73
C TYR A 10 -9.29 -3.37 -4.40
N ASP A 11 -9.25 -4.61 -4.90
CA ASP A 11 -10.41 -5.25 -5.53
C ASP A 11 -11.54 -5.47 -4.52
N ALA A 12 -11.19 -5.89 -3.29
CA ALA A 12 -12.14 -6.07 -2.21
C ALA A 12 -12.80 -4.74 -1.79
N LEU A 13 -12.03 -3.65 -1.67
CA LEU A 13 -12.56 -2.33 -1.31
C LEU A 13 -13.39 -1.72 -2.44
N TYR A 14 -12.93 -1.86 -3.68
CA TYR A 14 -13.62 -1.30 -4.84
C TYR A 14 -14.94 -2.04 -5.13
N GLY A 15 -14.95 -3.37 -5.02
CA GLY A 15 -16.08 -4.22 -5.39
C GLY A 15 -17.24 -4.23 -4.38
N PHE A 16 -17.00 -3.94 -3.11
CA PHE A 16 -17.98 -4.07 -2.03
C PHE A 16 -18.39 -2.73 -1.40
N ASP A 17 -19.31 -2.77 -0.44
CA ASP A 17 -19.94 -1.60 0.19
C ASP A 17 -19.11 -0.97 1.33
N VAL A 18 -17.88 -1.44 1.54
CA VAL A 18 -16.93 -0.86 2.51
C VAL A 18 -16.64 0.62 2.20
N ILE A 19 -16.56 0.97 0.92
CA ILE A 19 -16.41 2.36 0.47
C ILE A 19 -17.77 2.90 0.02
N SER A 20 -18.27 3.91 0.74
CA SER A 20 -19.52 4.60 0.40
C SER A 20 -19.51 5.15 -1.02
N GLU A 21 -20.62 4.95 -1.73
CA GLU A 21 -20.85 5.42 -3.10
C GLU A 21 -21.26 6.90 -3.20
N GLU A 22 -21.46 7.57 -2.06
CA GLU A 22 -21.77 8.99 -2.00
C GLU A 22 -20.65 9.87 -2.55
N GLY A 23 -21.00 11.10 -2.94
CA GLY A 23 -20.04 12.08 -3.47
C GLY A 23 -19.46 11.68 -4.84
N GLY A 24 -20.20 10.88 -5.62
CA GLY A 24 -19.78 10.45 -6.95
C GLY A 24 -18.84 9.25 -6.98
N ALA A 25 -18.64 8.57 -5.85
CA ALA A 25 -17.79 7.37 -5.73
C ALA A 25 -18.52 6.06 -6.08
N THR A 26 -19.45 6.13 -7.05
CA THR A 26 -20.29 5.00 -7.43
C THR A 26 -19.49 3.89 -8.10
N ARG A 27 -19.93 2.65 -7.90
CA ARG A 27 -19.42 1.52 -8.68
C ARG A 27 -19.98 1.62 -10.10
N ALA A 28 -19.10 1.66 -11.08
CA ALA A 28 -19.46 1.73 -12.50
C ALA A 28 -18.79 0.61 -13.29
N ARG A 29 -19.29 0.32 -14.49
CA ARG A 29 -18.65 -0.64 -15.42
C ARG A 29 -17.24 -0.20 -15.82
N GLN A 30 -17.01 1.10 -15.87
CA GLN A 30 -15.70 1.70 -16.12
C GLN A 30 -15.07 2.16 -14.80
N TYR A 31 -13.74 2.28 -14.78
CA TYR A 31 -13.02 2.77 -13.62
C TYR A 31 -13.49 4.18 -13.24
N ASN A 32 -13.91 4.34 -11.99
CA ASN A 32 -14.31 5.61 -11.41
C ASN A 32 -13.15 6.14 -10.57
N LYS A 33 -12.47 7.18 -11.08
CA LYS A 33 -11.32 7.81 -10.41
C LYS A 33 -11.66 8.33 -9.00
N VAL A 34 -12.87 8.82 -8.77
CA VAL A 34 -13.31 9.32 -7.46
C VAL A 34 -13.39 8.17 -6.45
N ARG A 35 -13.89 7.01 -6.88
CA ARG A 35 -13.92 5.80 -6.06
C ARG A 35 -12.52 5.24 -5.84
N GLY A 36 -11.68 5.21 -6.88
CA GLY A 36 -10.29 4.78 -6.81
C GLY A 36 -9.50 5.53 -5.74
N LYS A 37 -9.60 6.87 -5.74
CA LYS A 37 -8.96 7.70 -4.71
C LYS A 37 -9.42 7.35 -3.29
N LYS A 38 -10.72 7.10 -3.07
CA LYS A 38 -11.21 6.65 -1.75
C LYS A 38 -10.67 5.28 -1.33
N VAL A 39 -10.45 4.38 -2.30
CA VAL A 39 -9.84 3.06 -2.04
C VAL A 39 -8.37 3.22 -1.66
N GLU A 40 -7.63 4.08 -2.37
CA GLU A 40 -6.24 4.42 -2.07
C GLU A 40 -6.11 5.02 -0.66
N GLU A 41 -6.89 6.08 -0.36
CA GLU A 41 -6.89 6.72 0.97
C GLU A 41 -7.21 5.72 2.09
N TRP A 42 -8.16 4.80 1.88
CA TRP A 42 -8.49 3.78 2.85
C TRP A 42 -7.32 2.81 3.07
N ALA A 43 -6.67 2.34 2.00
CA ALA A 43 -5.54 1.43 2.08
C ALA A 43 -4.32 2.08 2.76
N GLU A 44 -4.03 3.35 2.47
CA GLU A 44 -2.96 4.13 3.10
C GLU A 44 -3.20 4.35 4.59
N ASN A 45 -4.46 4.58 4.99
CA ASN A 45 -4.83 4.69 6.39
C ASN A 45 -4.64 3.34 7.12
N LEU A 46 -5.06 2.23 6.50
CA LEU A 46 -4.83 0.89 7.05
C LEU A 46 -3.33 0.61 7.22
N LEU A 47 -2.52 0.93 6.20
CA LEU A 47 -1.06 0.80 6.27
C LEU A 47 -0.48 1.64 7.40
N SER A 48 -0.94 2.88 7.57
CA SER A 48 -0.48 3.77 8.64
C SER A 48 -0.84 3.25 10.04
N GLU A 49 -1.99 2.58 10.18
CA GLU A 49 -2.42 1.96 11.44
C GLU A 49 -1.60 0.70 11.78
N ILE A 50 -1.40 -0.18 10.79
CA ILE A 50 -0.77 -1.50 11.00
C ILE A 50 0.76 -1.43 10.95
N PHE A 51 1.31 -0.59 10.08
CA PHE A 51 2.74 -0.48 9.78
C PHE A 51 3.20 0.98 9.86
N PRO A 52 3.03 1.66 11.01
CA PRO A 52 3.29 3.09 11.12
C PRO A 52 4.72 3.45 10.70
N LEU A 53 4.86 4.57 10.00
CA LEU A 53 6.15 5.17 9.68
C LEU A 53 6.70 5.91 10.91
N GLN A 54 8.02 6.12 10.97
CA GLN A 54 8.64 6.94 12.02
C GLN A 54 8.17 8.41 11.93
N SER A 55 7.90 8.88 10.71
CA SER A 55 7.39 10.21 10.42
C SER A 55 6.54 10.20 9.16
N GLY A 56 5.51 11.05 9.12
CA GLY A 56 4.59 11.14 7.98
C GLY A 56 3.59 9.98 7.89
N THR A 57 2.87 9.94 6.77
CA THR A 57 1.85 8.92 6.46
C THR A 57 2.12 8.29 5.08
N TYR A 58 1.53 7.12 4.80
CA TYR A 58 1.70 6.47 3.49
C TYR A 58 1.17 7.32 2.33
N SER A 59 0.15 8.15 2.57
CA SER A 59 -0.36 9.12 1.60
C SER A 59 0.65 10.18 1.14
N GLN A 60 1.74 10.35 1.88
CA GLN A 60 2.82 11.28 1.54
C GLN A 60 4.00 10.56 0.88
N VAL A 61 3.97 9.22 0.73
CA VAL A 61 5.08 8.46 0.20
C VAL A 61 5.09 8.59 -1.32
N THR A 62 6.22 9.07 -1.85
CA THR A 62 6.44 9.21 -3.30
C THR A 62 7.34 8.11 -3.85
N LYS A 63 8.11 7.43 -2.98
CA LYS A 63 9.01 6.35 -3.39
C LYS A 63 9.30 5.40 -2.25
N PHE A 64 9.30 4.11 -2.57
CA PHE A 64 9.85 3.06 -1.71
C PHE A 64 11.26 2.66 -2.19
N ALA A 65 12.14 2.37 -1.26
CA ALA A 65 13.48 1.83 -1.50
C ALA A 65 13.87 0.89 -0.37
N VAL A 66 14.82 -0.01 -0.64
CA VAL A 66 15.41 -0.86 0.40
C VAL A 66 16.88 -0.47 0.54
N ALA A 67 17.30 -0.13 1.75
CA ALA A 67 18.68 0.23 2.07
C ALA A 67 19.11 -0.44 3.36
N ASN A 68 20.29 -1.06 3.37
CA ASN A 68 20.84 -1.77 4.54
C ASN A 68 19.86 -2.78 5.16
N ASN A 69 19.09 -3.48 4.30
CA ASN A 69 18.10 -4.47 4.71
C ASN A 69 16.89 -3.88 5.49
N SER A 70 16.63 -2.58 5.34
CA SER A 70 15.47 -1.88 5.89
C SER A 70 14.68 -1.16 4.79
N LEU A 71 13.38 -0.99 5.02
CA LEU A 71 12.51 -0.19 4.16
C LEU A 71 12.77 1.31 4.38
N SER A 72 12.93 2.05 3.28
CA SER A 72 13.03 3.51 3.25
C SER A 72 11.92 4.08 2.36
N CYS A 73 11.17 5.03 2.90
CA CYS A 73 10.08 5.71 2.22
C CYS A 73 10.46 7.19 2.05
N THR A 74 10.51 7.67 0.81
CA THR A 74 10.68 9.10 0.53
C THR A 74 9.32 9.78 0.57
N LEU A 75 9.21 10.83 1.38
CA LEU A 75 7.99 11.63 1.50
C LEU A 75 7.95 12.74 0.44
N GLU A 76 6.77 13.32 0.19
CA GLU A 76 6.57 14.47 -0.71
C GLU A 76 7.48 15.68 -0.37
N SER A 77 7.84 15.84 0.90
CA SER A 77 8.79 16.85 1.36
C SER A 77 10.24 16.61 0.89
N GLY A 78 10.53 15.44 0.32
CA GLY A 78 11.87 14.97 -0.02
C GLY A 78 12.63 14.31 1.14
N SER A 79 12.09 14.32 2.37
CA SER A 79 12.69 13.60 3.50
C SER A 79 12.48 12.09 3.38
N ALA A 80 13.46 11.30 3.82
CA ALA A 80 13.31 9.85 3.95
C ALA A 80 12.86 9.47 5.38
N THR A 81 12.05 8.44 5.48
CA THR A 81 11.58 7.84 6.74
C THR A 81 11.60 6.32 6.65
N GLY A 82 11.58 5.64 7.79
CA GLY A 82 11.48 4.18 7.88
C GLY A 82 10.19 3.73 8.58
N LEU A 83 10.06 2.43 8.80
CA LEU A 83 9.02 1.90 9.67
C LEU A 83 9.33 2.25 11.13
N LYS A 84 8.28 2.43 11.94
CA LYS A 84 8.43 2.57 13.39
C LYS A 84 8.93 1.26 14.03
N ASP A 85 8.54 0.13 13.46
CA ASP A 85 9.08 -1.19 13.77
C ASP A 85 9.72 -1.79 12.52
N ASP A 86 11.04 -1.74 12.43
CA ASP A 86 11.79 -2.27 11.30
C ASP A 86 11.63 -3.79 11.15
N ALA A 87 11.28 -4.52 12.22
CA ALA A 87 11.06 -5.97 12.15
C ALA A 87 9.79 -6.33 11.37
N ALA A 88 8.89 -5.37 11.14
CA ALA A 88 7.71 -5.57 10.31
C ALA A 88 8.07 -5.71 8.83
N PHE A 89 9.23 -5.20 8.37
CA PHE A 89 9.74 -5.45 7.03
C PHE A 89 10.39 -6.84 6.96
N VAL A 90 9.87 -7.70 6.11
CA VAL A 90 10.30 -9.11 6.03
C VAL A 90 10.81 -9.54 4.66
N GLY A 91 10.73 -8.67 3.65
CA GLY A 91 11.27 -8.97 2.33
C GLY A 91 10.81 -7.99 1.26
N TYR A 92 11.34 -8.20 0.06
CA TYR A 92 11.02 -7.42 -1.13
C TYR A 92 11.28 -8.25 -2.39
N ASN A 93 10.64 -7.86 -3.50
CA ASN A 93 10.94 -8.41 -4.82
C ASN A 93 11.37 -7.30 -5.77
N MET A 94 12.30 -7.64 -6.66
CA MET A 94 12.76 -6.77 -7.74
C MET A 94 12.23 -7.29 -9.08
N LYS A 95 11.86 -6.39 -9.97
CA LYS A 95 11.58 -6.66 -11.39
C LYS A 95 12.67 -5.96 -12.21
N GLY A 96 13.70 -6.72 -12.59
CA GLY A 96 14.95 -6.13 -13.08
C GLY A 96 15.62 -5.33 -11.97
N ASP A 97 15.91 -4.05 -12.22
CA ASP A 97 16.53 -3.15 -11.24
C ASP A 97 15.50 -2.30 -10.46
N ALA A 98 14.20 -2.49 -10.72
CA ALA A 98 13.14 -1.75 -10.04
C ALA A 98 12.55 -2.56 -8.87
N LEU A 99 12.33 -1.90 -7.74
CA LEU A 99 11.58 -2.46 -6.63
C LEU A 99 10.12 -2.65 -7.07
N SER A 100 9.64 -3.89 -7.01
CA SER A 100 8.30 -4.27 -7.47
C SER A 100 7.35 -4.62 -6.34
N GLU A 101 7.88 -5.14 -5.23
CA GLU A 101 7.06 -5.53 -4.09
C GLU A 101 7.81 -5.29 -2.78
N VAL A 102 7.09 -4.85 -1.76
CA VAL A 102 7.54 -4.77 -0.36
C VAL A 102 6.65 -5.69 0.47
N VAL A 103 7.26 -6.60 1.23
CA VAL A 103 6.57 -7.57 2.07
C VAL A 103 6.68 -7.14 3.53
N LEU A 104 5.52 -6.88 4.13
CA LEU A 104 5.37 -6.50 5.53
C LEU A 104 4.66 -7.62 6.30
N ARG A 105 4.88 -7.68 7.61
CA ARG A 105 4.24 -8.67 8.49
C ARG A 105 3.81 -8.06 9.82
N ASN A 106 2.54 -8.24 10.16
CA ASN A 106 1.99 -7.92 11.48
C ASN A 106 1.16 -9.10 12.00
N ASN A 107 1.33 -9.47 13.28
CA ASN A 107 0.59 -10.55 13.93
C ASN A 107 0.53 -11.87 13.14
N GLY A 108 1.62 -12.24 12.44
CA GLY A 108 1.68 -13.46 11.63
C GLY A 108 1.09 -13.35 10.22
N LEU A 109 0.38 -12.27 9.92
CA LEU A 109 -0.21 -12.01 8.61
C LEU A 109 0.73 -11.14 7.77
N HIS A 110 0.81 -11.44 6.47
CA HIS A 110 1.64 -10.71 5.54
C HIS A 110 0.81 -9.73 4.72
N MET A 111 1.38 -8.58 4.42
CA MET A 111 0.86 -7.61 3.47
C MET A 111 1.93 -7.35 2.42
N ILE A 112 1.51 -7.29 1.16
CA ILE A 112 2.41 -6.97 0.05
C ILE A 112 1.96 -5.63 -0.54
N ILE A 113 2.86 -4.66 -0.53
CA ILE A 113 2.70 -3.43 -1.29
C ILE A 113 3.24 -3.72 -2.68
N GLN A 114 2.36 -3.74 -3.68
CA GLN A 114 2.78 -3.85 -5.08
C GLN A 114 3.08 -2.47 -5.64
N ILE A 115 4.23 -2.36 -6.31
CA ILE A 115 4.76 -1.13 -6.86
C ILE A 115 4.89 -1.35 -8.37
N ASP A 116 4.11 -0.59 -9.14
CA ASP A 116 4.24 -0.51 -10.58
C ASP A 116 4.36 0.96 -10.98
N SER A 117 5.51 1.31 -11.58
CA SER A 117 5.79 2.66 -12.05
C SER A 117 5.70 2.78 -13.58
N SER A 118 5.02 1.82 -14.24
CA SER A 118 4.94 1.73 -15.69
C SER A 118 3.80 2.57 -16.31
N ASP A 119 3.03 3.30 -15.48
CA ASP A 119 1.94 4.19 -15.88
C ASP A 119 2.32 5.67 -15.83
#